data_AF-A0A920EZ96-F1
#
_entry.id   AF-A0A920EZ96-F1
#
_cell.length_a   1.000
_cell.length_b   1.000
_cell.length_c   1.000
_cell.angle_alpha   90.00
_cell.angle_beta   90.00
_cell.angle_gamma   90.00
#
_symmetry.space_group_name_H-M   'P 1'
#
loop_
_entity.id
_entity.type
_entity.pdbx_description
1 polymer ?
#
loop_
_entity_poly.entity_id
_entity_poly.type
_entity_poly.pdbx_seq_one_letter_code
_entity_poly.pdbx_strand_id
1 'polypeptide(L)'
;MLISFTKGVKANVSRHYFISKKYYYDGKWNKEYAKFANPLIGLINGPDWKELAKISARVYDMIFTGSVIEDFPYFQIPVTLILGTRDRTGPGRNWMKPNINYELGRYDKLGNKVKSYNSKIEVIELKNIGHAPQIEDFGRFRKVLEGIIKQK
;
A
#
# COMPACT_ATOMS: atom_id res chain seq x y z
N MET A 1 -5.77 -1.51 1.39
CA MET A 1 -7.04 -1.99 0.77
C MET A 1 -8.24 -1.65 1.66
N LEU A 2 -8.80 -0.45 1.53
CA LEU A 2 -9.98 -0.06 2.30
C LEU A 2 -11.24 -0.72 1.74
N ILE A 3 -11.63 -1.85 2.32
CA ILE A 3 -13.02 -2.30 2.25
C ILE A 3 -13.78 -1.47 3.29
N SER A 4 -14.72 -0.65 2.86
CA SER A 4 -15.54 0.17 3.76
C SER A 4 -16.48 -0.75 4.54
N PHE A 5 -16.22 -0.92 5.84
CA PHE A 5 -17.06 -1.67 6.76
C PHE A 5 -18.18 -0.78 7.32
N THR A 6 -19.16 -0.44 6.50
CA THR A 6 -20.45 0.02 7.04
C THR A 6 -21.27 -1.22 7.39
N LYS A 7 -21.76 -1.31 8.63
CA LYS A 7 -22.57 -2.41 9.15
C LYS A 7 -23.56 -2.92 8.07
N GLY A 8 -23.41 -4.19 7.68
CA GLY A 8 -24.39 -4.89 6.84
C GLY A 8 -24.16 -4.90 5.32
N VAL A 9 -23.13 -4.25 4.77
CA VAL A 9 -22.93 -4.21 3.31
C VAL A 9 -21.76 -5.11 2.89
N LYS A 10 -22.04 -6.16 2.10
CA LYS A 10 -20.99 -6.95 1.41
C LYS A 10 -20.16 -6.00 0.54
N ALA A 11 -18.84 -6.11 0.62
CA ALA A 11 -17.96 -5.41 -0.30
C ALA A 11 -18.24 -5.90 -1.72
N ASN A 12 -18.81 -5.05 -2.57
CA ASN A 12 -19.15 -5.46 -3.93
C ASN A 12 -17.86 -5.56 -4.78
N VAL A 13 -17.76 -6.60 -5.60
CA VAL A 13 -16.59 -6.91 -6.44
C VAL A 13 -16.16 -5.71 -7.30
N SER A 14 -17.14 -4.96 -7.81
CA SER A 14 -16.92 -3.74 -8.60
C SER A 14 -16.14 -2.67 -7.82
N ARG A 15 -16.37 -2.56 -6.50
CA ARG A 15 -15.65 -1.63 -5.63
C ARG A 15 -14.22 -2.09 -5.38
N HIS A 16 -14.00 -3.40 -5.27
CA HIS A 16 -12.65 -3.96 -5.16
C HIS A 16 -11.84 -3.69 -6.44
N TYR A 17 -12.42 -3.99 -7.61
CA TYR A 17 -11.81 -3.65 -8.90
C TYR A 17 -11.50 -2.16 -9.03
N PHE A 18 -12.42 -1.28 -8.62
CA PHE A 18 -12.21 0.16 -8.68
C PHE A 18 -11.04 0.64 -7.81
N ILE A 19 -10.91 0.15 -6.58
CA ILE A 19 -9.82 0.50 -5.66
C ILE A 19 -8.48 -0.03 -6.19
N SER A 20 -8.44 -1.30 -6.60
CA SER A 20 -7.24 -1.91 -7.17
C SER A 20 -6.79 -1.16 -8.43
N LYS A 21 -7.72 -0.87 -9.35
CA LYS A 21 -7.47 -0.06 -10.55
C LYS A 21 -6.92 1.33 -10.22
N LYS A 22 -7.48 2.01 -9.21
CA LYS A 22 -7.12 3.40 -8.86
C LYS A 22 -5.77 3.53 -8.17
N TYR A 23 -5.46 2.65 -7.21
CA TYR A 23 -4.26 2.80 -6.36
C TYR A 23 -3.09 1.90 -6.77
N TYR A 24 -3.37 0.73 -7.37
CA TYR A 24 -2.34 -0.27 -7.68
C TYR A 24 -1.91 -0.26 -9.15
N TYR A 25 -2.76 0.22 -10.08
CA TYR A 25 -2.56 -0.01 -11.52
C TYR A 25 -2.73 1.23 -12.42
N ASP A 26 -2.65 2.44 -11.88
CA ASP A 26 -2.74 3.70 -12.67
C ASP A 26 -3.97 3.83 -13.57
N GLY A 27 -5.11 3.24 -13.19
CA GLY A 27 -6.27 3.22 -14.06
C GLY A 27 -6.16 2.24 -15.25
N LYS A 28 -5.02 1.58 -15.45
CA LYS A 28 -4.75 0.62 -16.52
C LYS A 28 -5.05 -0.79 -16.03
N TRP A 29 -6.32 -1.15 -16.06
CA TRP A 29 -6.75 -2.50 -15.72
C TRP A 29 -6.47 -3.47 -16.88
N ASN A 30 -5.84 -4.62 -16.61
CA ASN A 30 -5.60 -5.66 -17.61
C ASN A 30 -5.85 -7.07 -17.04
N LYS A 31 -5.87 -8.09 -17.91
CA LYS A 31 -6.13 -9.48 -17.51
C LYS A 31 -5.06 -10.06 -16.57
N GLU A 32 -3.82 -9.61 -16.69
CA GLU A 32 -2.73 -10.05 -15.81
C GLU A 32 -2.93 -9.51 -14.38
N TYR A 33 -3.35 -8.26 -14.22
CA TYR A 33 -3.69 -7.67 -12.93
C TYR A 33 -4.89 -8.34 -12.27
N ALA A 34 -5.86 -8.80 -13.06
CA ALA A 34 -7.00 -9.55 -12.55
C ALA A 34 -6.60 -10.83 -11.82
N LYS A 35 -5.53 -11.51 -12.27
CA LYS A 35 -5.04 -12.74 -11.62
C LYS A 35 -4.66 -12.49 -10.15
N PHE A 36 -4.08 -11.33 -9.84
CA PHE A 36 -3.71 -10.96 -8.47
C PHE A 36 -4.91 -10.55 -7.61
N ALA A 37 -5.99 -10.04 -8.21
CA ALA A 37 -7.20 -9.64 -7.49
C ALA A 37 -8.19 -10.79 -7.25
N ASN A 38 -8.20 -11.80 -8.13
CA ASN A 38 -9.17 -12.89 -8.12
C ASN A 38 -9.25 -13.67 -6.78
N PRO A 39 -8.14 -14.06 -6.13
CA PRO A 39 -8.22 -14.80 -4.87
C PRO A 39 -9.00 -14.03 -3.79
N LEU A 40 -8.74 -12.73 -3.70
CA LEU A 40 -9.40 -11.88 -2.73
C LEU A 40 -10.88 -11.65 -3.06
N ILE A 41 -11.22 -11.52 -4.35
CA ILE A 41 -12.62 -11.47 -4.78
C ILE A 41 -13.35 -12.75 -4.37
N GLY A 42 -12.69 -13.91 -4.51
CA GLY A 42 -13.20 -15.19 -4.03
C GLY A 42 -13.45 -15.18 -2.52
N LEU A 43 -12.48 -14.72 -1.73
CA LEU A 43 -12.59 -14.62 -0.27
C LEU A 43 -13.75 -13.70 0.17
N ILE A 44 -13.95 -12.56 -0.51
CA ILE A 44 -15.03 -11.62 -0.22
C ILE A 44 -16.41 -12.21 -0.54
N ASN A 45 -16.51 -13.00 -1.61
CA ASN A 45 -17.77 -13.61 -2.04
C ASN A 45 -18.07 -14.95 -1.37
N GLY A 46 -17.05 -15.57 -0.75
CA GLY A 46 -17.13 -16.88 -0.12
C GLY A 46 -18.01 -16.90 1.14
N PRO A 47 -18.33 -18.11 1.64
CA PRO A 47 -19.17 -18.29 2.82
C PRO A 47 -18.54 -17.69 4.09
N ASP A 48 -17.21 -17.63 4.16
CA ASP A 48 -16.45 -17.20 5.33
C ASP A 48 -16.29 -15.66 5.43
N TRP A 49 -16.94 -14.89 4.55
CA TRP A 49 -16.86 -13.42 4.51
C TRP A 49 -17.06 -12.77 5.90
N LYS A 50 -18.00 -13.27 6.71
CA LYS A 50 -18.28 -12.69 8.03
C LYS A 50 -17.08 -12.79 8.96
N GLU A 51 -16.35 -13.90 8.92
CA GLU A 51 -15.17 -14.09 9.76
C GLU A 51 -13.98 -13.30 9.21
N LEU A 52 -13.79 -13.33 7.89
CA LEU A 52 -12.79 -12.52 7.20
C LEU A 52 -12.95 -11.03 7.51
N ALA A 53 -14.18 -10.52 7.56
CA ALA A 53 -14.45 -9.13 7.89
C ALA A 53 -14.02 -8.77 9.33
N LYS A 54 -14.23 -9.66 10.31
CA LYS A 54 -13.77 -9.45 11.70
C LYS A 54 -12.25 -9.46 11.78
N ILE A 55 -11.60 -10.43 11.13
CA ILE A 55 -10.14 -10.53 11.05
C ILE A 55 -9.59 -9.26 10.42
N SER A 56 -10.16 -8.84 9.28
CA SER A 56 -9.75 -7.61 8.61
C SER A 56 -9.92 -6.39 9.50
N ALA A 57 -11.00 -6.28 10.29
CA ALA A 57 -11.19 -5.17 11.22
C ALA A 57 -10.09 -5.12 12.30
N ARG A 58 -9.73 -6.28 12.89
CA ARG A 58 -8.65 -6.38 13.89
C ARG A 58 -7.27 -6.06 13.30
N VAL A 59 -7.00 -6.51 12.08
CA VAL A 59 -5.75 -6.17 11.38
C VAL A 59 -5.69 -4.67 11.09
N TYR A 60 -6.81 -4.06 10.71
CA TYR A 60 -6.87 -2.60 10.50
C TYR A 60 -6.66 -1.82 11.80
N ASP A 61 -7.23 -2.29 12.92
CA ASP A 61 -6.97 -1.72 14.24
C ASP A 61 -5.47 -1.71 14.55
N MET A 62 -4.78 -2.83 14.30
CA MET A 62 -3.32 -2.92 14.46
C MET A 62 -2.56 -1.96 13.53
N ILE A 63 -3.01 -1.77 12.28
CA ILE A 63 -2.39 -0.80 11.36
C ILE A 63 -2.51 0.64 11.87
N PHE A 64 -3.61 1.00 12.52
CA PHE A 64 -3.81 2.36 13.04
C PHE A 64 -3.11 2.61 14.37
N THR A 65 -2.94 1.57 15.19
CA THR A 65 -2.41 1.69 16.56
C THR A 65 -0.93 1.33 16.66
N GLY A 66 -0.39 0.51 15.74
CA GLY A 66 0.98 0.02 15.74
C GLY A 66 1.87 0.68 14.69
N SER A 67 2.13 1.99 14.82
CA SER A 67 3.12 2.66 13.98
C SER A 67 4.55 2.18 14.29
N VAL A 68 5.35 1.93 13.25
CA VAL A 68 6.77 1.51 13.36
C VAL A 68 7.75 2.63 12.98
N ILE A 69 7.25 3.82 12.64
CA ILE A 69 8.11 4.93 12.18
C ILE A 69 9.11 5.33 13.28
N GLU A 70 8.70 5.27 14.54
CA GLU A 70 9.55 5.63 15.68
C GLU A 70 10.67 4.62 15.94
N ASP A 71 10.61 3.45 15.29
CA ASP A 71 11.67 2.44 15.37
C ASP A 71 12.81 2.70 14.37
N PHE A 72 12.59 3.54 13.36
CA PHE A 72 13.55 3.79 12.28
C PHE A 72 14.91 4.27 12.78
N PRO A 73 15.03 5.16 13.79
CA PRO A 73 16.32 5.57 14.35
C PRO A 73 17.14 4.41 14.93
N TYR A 74 16.50 3.33 15.35
CA TYR A 74 17.15 2.18 16.00
C TYR A 74 17.57 1.09 15.01
N PHE A 75 17.28 1.22 13.71
CA PHE A 75 17.73 0.26 12.71
C PHE A 75 19.26 0.25 12.59
N GLN A 76 19.86 -0.88 12.95
CA GLN A 76 21.32 -1.09 12.89
C GLN A 76 21.77 -1.85 11.63
N ILE A 77 20.83 -2.45 10.90
CA ILE A 77 21.10 -3.21 9.68
C ILE A 77 20.94 -2.34 8.43
N PRO A 78 21.55 -2.70 7.29
CA PRO A 78 21.33 -1.99 6.03
C PRO A 78 19.89 -2.16 5.51
N VAL A 79 19.14 -1.06 5.48
CA VAL A 79 17.74 -0.98 5.01
C VAL A 79 17.65 -0.14 3.74
N THR A 80 16.96 -0.68 2.72
CA THR A 80 16.63 0.04 1.49
C THR A 80 15.12 0.00 1.27
N LEU A 81 14.51 1.17 1.06
CA LEU A 81 13.09 1.33 0.74
C LEU A 81 12.94 1.62 -0.76
N ILE A 82 12.21 0.76 -1.48
CA ILE A 82 11.81 1.01 -2.87
C ILE A 82 10.35 1.47 -2.86
N LEU A 83 10.07 2.68 -3.36
CA LEU A 83 8.72 3.26 -3.35
C LEU A 83 8.34 3.89 -4.69
N GLY A 84 7.05 3.89 -5.02
CA GLY A 84 6.50 4.59 -6.19
C GLY A 84 6.04 6.00 -5.83
N THR A 85 6.46 7.02 -6.58
CA THR A 85 6.15 8.42 -6.24
C THR A 85 4.69 8.81 -6.51
N ARG A 86 3.97 8.05 -7.33
CA ARG A 86 2.54 8.25 -7.62
C ARG A 86 1.65 7.55 -6.59
N ASP A 87 2.21 6.76 -5.67
CA ASP A 87 1.43 6.12 -4.62
C ASP A 87 0.71 7.16 -3.77
N ARG A 88 -0.59 6.93 -3.58
CA ARG A 88 -1.49 7.74 -2.75
C ARG A 88 -2.16 6.88 -1.69
N THR A 89 -1.57 5.79 -1.26
CA THR A 89 -2.15 4.94 -0.22
C THR A 89 -2.10 5.65 1.13
N GLY A 90 -3.23 5.65 1.83
CA GLY A 90 -3.37 6.28 3.14
C GLY A 90 -4.61 5.73 3.83
N PRO A 91 -4.47 4.76 4.75
CA PRO A 91 -5.59 4.29 5.56
C PRO A 91 -6.30 5.46 6.25
N GLY A 92 -7.63 5.41 6.32
CA GLY A 92 -8.43 6.46 6.95
C GLY A 92 -8.60 7.75 6.15
N ARG A 93 -8.08 7.88 4.92
CA ARG A 93 -8.26 9.11 4.12
C ARG A 93 -9.72 9.55 3.98
N ASN A 94 -10.63 8.60 3.77
CA ASN A 94 -12.05 8.90 3.64
C ASN A 94 -12.75 9.19 4.98
N TRP A 95 -12.02 9.15 6.10
CA TRP A 95 -12.52 9.43 7.46
C TRP A 95 -11.98 10.75 8.02
N MET A 96 -11.27 11.53 7.20
CA MET A 96 -10.81 12.86 7.60
C MET A 96 -12.01 13.75 7.95
N LYS A 97 -11.95 14.38 9.13
CA LYS A 97 -12.98 15.33 9.57
C LYS A 97 -12.97 16.57 8.66
N PRO A 98 -14.13 17.24 8.47
CA PRO A 98 -14.16 18.57 7.88
C PRO A 98 -13.17 19.48 8.59
N ASN A 99 -12.45 20.33 7.85
CA ASN A 99 -11.45 21.30 8.33
C ASN A 99 -10.06 20.74 8.68
N ILE A 100 -9.77 19.48 8.36
CA ILE A 100 -8.42 18.91 8.47
C ILE A 100 -7.71 18.96 7.11
N ASN A 101 -6.58 19.69 7.05
CA ASN A 101 -5.88 20.01 5.79
C ASN A 101 -4.59 19.22 5.55
N TYR A 102 -4.23 18.26 6.40
CA TYR A 102 -3.02 17.46 6.15
C TYR A 102 -3.24 16.43 5.05
N GLU A 103 -2.25 16.25 4.19
CA GLU A 103 -2.34 15.33 3.06
C GLU A 103 -1.82 13.93 3.42
N LEU A 104 -2.72 12.95 3.45
CA LEU A 104 -2.32 11.54 3.56
C LEU A 104 -1.70 11.02 2.26
N GLY A 105 -0.79 10.05 2.37
CA GLY A 105 -0.28 9.29 1.23
C GLY A 105 0.57 10.08 0.24
N ARG A 106 1.34 11.07 0.69
CA ARG A 106 2.32 11.79 -0.15
C ARG A 106 3.63 11.01 -0.24
N TYR A 107 3.64 9.91 -0.99
CA TYR A 107 4.84 9.08 -1.18
C TYR A 107 5.97 9.82 -1.89
N ASP A 108 5.64 10.83 -2.70
CA ASP A 108 6.60 11.77 -3.31
C ASP A 108 7.33 12.67 -2.30
N LYS A 109 6.84 12.76 -1.06
CA LYS A 109 7.50 13.45 0.05
C LYS A 109 8.09 12.47 1.08
N LEU A 110 7.78 11.18 0.95
CA LEU A 110 8.08 10.18 1.98
C LEU A 110 9.58 9.94 2.10
N GLY A 111 10.34 9.95 0.99
CA GLY A 111 11.78 9.71 1.03
C GLY A 111 12.53 10.69 1.94
N ASN A 112 12.24 11.99 1.82
CA ASN A 112 12.83 13.01 2.69
C ASN A 112 12.46 12.81 4.16
N LYS A 113 11.21 12.43 4.43
CA LYS A 113 10.73 12.15 5.79
C LYS A 113 11.43 10.93 6.38
N VAL A 114 11.60 9.85 5.61
CA VAL A 114 12.33 8.66 6.07
C VAL A 114 13.78 9.02 6.42
N LYS A 115 14.44 9.80 5.56
CA LYS A 115 15.81 10.26 5.80
C LYS A 115 15.96 11.17 7.01
N SER A 116 14.94 11.94 7.39
CA SER A 116 14.99 12.73 8.62
C SER A 116 14.91 11.89 9.89
N TYR A 117 14.32 10.70 9.84
CA TYR A 117 14.33 9.75 10.98
C TYR A 117 15.62 8.96 11.04
N ASN A 118 16.11 8.46 9.91
CA ASN A 118 17.37 7.74 9.84
C ASN A 118 18.02 7.94 8.47
N SER A 119 19.12 8.70 8.45
CA SER A 119 19.86 9.02 7.22
C SER A 119 20.52 7.79 6.57
N LYS A 120 20.70 6.69 7.33
CA LYS A 120 21.27 5.42 6.85
C LYS A 120 20.28 4.59 6.04
N ILE A 121 18.97 4.82 6.16
CA ILE A 121 17.97 4.12 5.35
C ILE A 121 18.07 4.62 3.92
N GLU A 122 18.45 3.77 2.98
CA GLU A 122 18.44 4.12 1.56
C GLU A 122 17.01 4.21 1.04
N VAL A 123 16.71 5.22 0.23
CA VAL A 123 15.38 5.36 -0.40
C VAL A 123 15.55 5.48 -1.90
N ILE A 124 14.92 4.57 -2.64
CA ILE A 124 14.91 4.53 -4.09
C ILE A 124 13.49 4.83 -4.58
N GLU A 125 13.33 6.00 -5.20
CA GLU A 125 12.05 6.47 -5.70
C GLU A 125 11.85 6.12 -7.17
N LEU A 126 10.83 5.32 -7.45
CA LEU A 126 10.41 4.97 -8.79
C LEU A 126 9.41 6.01 -9.31
N LYS A 127 9.91 6.94 -10.12
CA LYS A 127 9.10 8.03 -10.69
C LYS A 127 7.93 7.50 -11.52
N ASN A 128 6.75 8.08 -11.29
CA ASN A 128 5.48 7.78 -11.95
C ASN A 128 4.91 6.38 -11.71
N ILE A 129 5.49 5.62 -10.77
CA ILE A 129 5.00 4.31 -10.36
C ILE A 129 4.08 4.42 -9.14
N GLY A 130 3.04 3.60 -9.09
CA GLY A 130 2.04 3.56 -8.02
C GLY A 130 2.44 2.71 -6.82
N HIS A 131 1.43 2.21 -6.10
CA HIS A 131 1.60 1.50 -4.82
C HIS A 131 2.28 0.12 -4.93
N ALA A 132 2.17 -0.55 -6.08
CA ALA A 132 2.73 -1.88 -6.28
C ALA A 132 3.74 -1.90 -7.44
N PRO A 133 4.95 -1.33 -7.27
CA PRO A 133 5.96 -1.27 -8.31
C PRO A 133 6.30 -2.61 -8.95
N GLN A 134 6.36 -3.67 -8.14
CA GLN A 134 6.64 -5.03 -8.56
C GLN A 134 5.59 -5.63 -9.51
N ILE A 135 4.36 -5.11 -9.49
CA ILE A 135 3.30 -5.53 -10.41
C ILE A 135 3.17 -4.55 -11.58
N GLU A 136 3.26 -3.24 -11.31
CA GLU A 136 3.03 -2.19 -12.30
C GLU A 136 4.17 -2.08 -13.33
N ASP A 137 5.43 -2.18 -12.90
CA ASP A 137 6.62 -2.18 -13.75
C ASP A 137 7.67 -3.14 -13.16
N PHE A 138 7.44 -4.44 -13.36
CA PHE A 138 8.31 -5.48 -12.85
C PHE A 138 9.76 -5.33 -13.36
N GLY A 139 9.96 -4.87 -14.60
CA GLY A 139 11.30 -4.69 -15.17
C GLY A 139 12.11 -3.65 -14.41
N ARG A 140 11.52 -2.48 -14.14
CA ARG A 140 12.17 -1.41 -13.37
C ARG A 140 12.37 -1.80 -11.92
N PHE A 141 11.35 -2.40 -11.29
CA PHE A 141 11.46 -2.88 -9.92
C PHE A 141 12.56 -3.93 -9.75
N ARG A 142 12.57 -4.95 -10.62
CA ARG A 142 13.56 -6.03 -10.62
C ARG A 142 14.98 -5.50 -10.80
N LYS A 143 15.20 -4.57 -11.75
CA LYS A 143 16.52 -3.97 -11.97
C LYS A 143 17.07 -3.30 -10.71
N VAL A 144 16.21 -2.55 -10.00
CA VAL A 144 16.57 -1.92 -8.72
C VAL A 144 16.86 -2.98 -7.65
N LEU A 145 15.96 -3.95 -7.49
CA LEU A 145 16.09 -5.01 -6.49
C LEU A 145 17.38 -5.83 -6.68
N GLU A 146 17.68 -6.27 -7.91
CA GLU A 146 18.92 -6.98 -8.22
C GLU A 146 20.16 -6.12 -7.95
N GLY A 147 20.08 -4.81 -8.22
CA GLY A 147 21.15 -3.87 -7.91
C GLY A 147 21.46 -3.81 -6.41
N ILE A 148 20.43 -3.80 -5.56
CA ILE A 148 20.57 -3.79 -4.10
C ILE A 148 21.17 -5.11 -3.61
N ILE A 149 20.64 -6.24 -4.09
CA ILE A 149 21.04 -7.57 -3.61
C ILE A 149 22.49 -7.87 -3.99
N LYS A 150 22.94 -7.46 -5.18
CA LYS A 150 24.33 -7.71 -5.64
C LYS A 150 25.39 -6.83 -4.96
N GLN A 151 24.98 -5.77 -4.26
CA GLN A 151 25.88 -4.87 -3.53
C GLN A 151 26.14 -5.32 -2.09
N LYS A 152 25.48 -6.39 -1.64
CA LYS A 152 25.64 -7.00 -0.31
C LYS A 152 26.36 -8.33 -0.43
#